data_AF-A0A8G1H688-F1
#
_entry.id   AF-A0A8G1H688-F1
#
_cell.length_a   1.000
_cell.length_b   1.000
_cell.length_c   1.000
_cell.angle_alpha   90.00
_cell.angle_beta   90.00
_cell.angle_gamma   90.00
#
_symmetry.space_group_name_H-M   'P 1'
#
loop_
_entity.id
_entity.type
_entity.pdbx_description
1 polymer ?
#
loop_
_entity_poly.entity_id
_entity_poly.type
_entity_poly.pdbx_seq_one_letter_code
_entity_poly.pdbx_strand_id
1 'polypeptide(L)'
;MCAVDDSYIHTAVDQLGIDAEIITTNPHSLSEVITDIERLGEYFDRTERAAEVVGTLEERITQVRREATPSAQAGPDVAVLDWMDPIMAAGHWVPDIVEIAGATCSINNADQASTPCRWQTLQKHDPDVIIVAPCGFEIDQTVDNTKDLSNRPG
;
A
#
# COMPACT_ATOMS: atom_id res chain seq x y z
N MET A 1 -3.07 -8.84 -12.30
CA MET A 1 -2.47 -9.72 -11.28
C MET A 1 -1.31 -8.92 -10.69
N CYS A 2 -1.44 -8.40 -9.46
CA CYS A 2 -0.44 -7.47 -8.87
C CYS A 2 0.69 -8.18 -8.10
N ALA A 3 0.62 -9.51 -7.91
CA ALA A 3 1.74 -10.31 -7.43
C ALA A 3 1.62 -11.76 -7.95
N VAL A 4 2.75 -12.34 -8.37
CA VAL A 4 2.88 -13.78 -8.63
C VAL A 4 3.52 -14.39 -7.40
N ASP A 5 3.01 -15.53 -6.96
CA ASP A 5 3.56 -16.23 -5.80
C ASP A 5 5.02 -16.66 -6.06
N ASP A 6 5.87 -16.43 -5.07
CA ASP A 6 7.32 -16.67 -5.13
C ASP A 6 7.67 -18.10 -5.59
N SER A 7 6.90 -19.09 -5.14
CA SER A 7 7.12 -20.49 -5.51
C SER A 7 6.92 -20.75 -7.02
N TYR A 8 6.03 -20.01 -7.67
CA TYR A 8 5.85 -20.11 -9.12
C TYR A 8 7.01 -19.50 -9.88
N ILE A 9 7.59 -18.41 -9.38
CA ILE A 9 8.76 -17.77 -9.98
C ILE A 9 9.95 -18.72 -9.92
N HIS A 10 10.23 -19.28 -8.73
CA HIS A 10 11.29 -20.28 -8.55
C HIS A 10 11.10 -21.49 -9.47
N THR A 11 9.89 -22.06 -9.49
CA THR A 11 9.58 -23.21 -10.36
C THR A 11 9.80 -22.88 -11.84
N ALA A 12 9.41 -21.68 -12.29
CA ALA A 12 9.57 -21.27 -13.67
C ALA A 12 11.04 -21.07 -14.04
N VAL A 13 11.84 -20.45 -13.17
CA VAL A 13 13.29 -20.27 -13.38
C VAL A 13 14.00 -21.62 -13.50
N ASP A 14 13.69 -22.57 -12.61
CA ASP A 14 14.23 -23.93 -12.65
C ASP A 14 13.85 -24.66 -13.95
N GLN A 15 12.58 -24.60 -14.36
CA GLN A 15 12.10 -25.25 -15.59
C GLN A 15 12.70 -24.66 -16.86
N LEU A 16 12.99 -23.36 -16.87
CA LEU A 16 13.62 -22.67 -17.99
C LEU A 16 15.14 -22.86 -18.02
N GLY A 17 15.73 -23.47 -16.98
CA GLY A 17 17.18 -23.65 -16.86
C GLY A 17 17.94 -22.32 -16.81
N ILE A 18 17.29 -21.28 -16.27
CA ILE A 18 17.89 -19.96 -16.13
C ILE A 18 18.75 -19.96 -14.87
N ASP A 19 20.03 -19.66 -15.02
CA ASP A 19 20.94 -19.43 -13.88
C ASP A 19 20.86 -17.95 -13.48
N ALA A 20 19.86 -17.63 -12.66
CA ALA A 20 19.63 -16.29 -12.13
C ALA A 20 19.29 -16.36 -10.64
N GLU A 21 19.86 -15.44 -9.87
CA GLU A 21 19.46 -15.23 -8.47
C GLU A 21 18.12 -14.47 -8.41
N ILE A 22 17.21 -14.95 -7.57
CA ILE A 22 15.92 -14.30 -7.33
C ILE A 22 16.03 -13.48 -6.04
N ILE A 23 15.75 -12.18 -6.16
CA ILE A 23 15.76 -11.25 -5.04
C ILE A 23 14.32 -10.83 -4.79
N THR A 24 13.70 -11.41 -3.77
CA THR A 24 12.30 -11.10 -3.43
C THR A 24 12.22 -9.85 -2.55
N THR A 25 11.26 -8.98 -2.84
CA THR A 25 10.93 -7.78 -2.06
C THR A 25 9.47 -7.90 -1.63
N ASN A 26 9.21 -7.79 -0.32
CA ASN A 26 7.85 -7.88 0.21
C ASN A 26 7.70 -7.02 1.49
N PRO A 27 7.83 -5.69 1.37
CA PRO A 27 7.70 -4.79 2.51
C PRO A 27 6.23 -4.66 2.96
N HIS A 28 5.99 -4.74 4.25
CA HIS A 28 4.67 -4.61 4.89
C HIS A 28 4.46 -3.27 5.58
N SER A 29 5.50 -2.43 5.65
CA SER A 29 5.44 -1.08 6.21
C SER A 29 6.27 -0.13 5.36
N LEU A 30 6.03 1.17 5.51
CA LEU A 30 6.79 2.17 4.79
C LEU A 30 8.26 2.19 5.25
N SER A 31 8.53 1.86 6.51
CA SER A 31 9.90 1.69 7.00
C SER A 31 10.58 0.48 6.34
N GLU A 32 9.87 -0.63 6.16
CA GLU A 32 10.39 -1.78 5.40
C GLU A 32 10.66 -1.42 3.94
N VAL A 33 9.83 -0.58 3.30
CA VAL A 33 10.12 -0.07 1.94
C VAL A 33 11.46 0.68 1.92
N ILE A 34 11.71 1.53 2.92
CA ILE A 34 12.98 2.27 3.02
C ILE A 34 14.16 1.33 3.24
N THR A 35 14.07 0.41 4.20
CA THR A 35 15.12 -0.58 4.48
C THR A 35 15.37 -1.50 3.27
N ASP A 36 14.34 -1.83 2.50
CA ASP A 36 14.49 -2.65 1.30
C ASP A 36 15.25 -1.92 0.19
N ILE A 37 15.08 -0.59 0.06
CA ILE A 37 15.90 0.23 -0.86
C ILE A 37 17.38 0.18 -0.47
N GLU A 38 17.70 0.28 0.83
CA GLU A 38 19.07 0.17 1.33
C GLU A 38 19.66 -1.21 1.03
N ARG A 39 18.90 -2.28 1.32
CA ARG A 39 19.28 -3.67 1.05
C ARG A 39 19.57 -3.91 -0.43
N LEU A 40 18.72 -3.40 -1.33
CA LEU A 40 18.96 -3.49 -2.77
C LEU A 40 20.17 -2.66 -3.19
N GLY A 41 20.39 -1.51 -2.56
CA GLY A 41 21.60 -0.71 -2.73
C GLY A 41 22.88 -1.47 -2.41
N GLU A 42 22.92 -2.17 -1.28
CA GLU A 42 24.05 -3.04 -0.91
C GLU A 42 24.24 -4.17 -1.92
N TYR A 43 23.15 -4.86 -2.27
CA TYR A 43 23.19 -6.00 -3.19
C TYR A 43 23.74 -5.62 -4.58
N PHE A 44 23.37 -4.46 -5.10
CA PHE A 44 23.82 -3.99 -6.42
C PHE A 44 25.11 -3.15 -6.39
N ASP A 45 25.78 -3.02 -5.23
CA ASP A 45 26.95 -2.14 -5.04
C ASP A 45 26.65 -0.69 -5.43
N ARG A 46 25.51 -0.18 -4.97
CA ARG A 46 24.94 1.15 -5.22
C ARG A 46 24.50 1.83 -3.92
N THR A 47 25.24 1.62 -2.84
CA THR A 47 24.95 2.15 -1.49
C THR A 47 24.81 3.67 -1.47
N GLU A 48 25.70 4.42 -2.14
CA GLU A 48 25.60 5.88 -2.25
C GLU A 48 24.28 6.31 -2.90
N ARG A 49 23.90 5.65 -4.00
CA ARG A 49 22.65 5.96 -4.71
C ARG A 49 21.42 5.59 -3.87
N ALA A 50 21.46 4.47 -3.16
CA ALA A 50 20.37 4.09 -2.25
C ALA A 50 20.20 5.13 -1.14
N ALA A 51 21.30 5.58 -0.53
CA ALA A 51 21.27 6.63 0.50
C ALA A 51 20.68 7.95 -0.01
N GLU A 52 21.01 8.38 -1.24
CA GLU A 52 20.40 9.56 -1.86
C GLU A 52 18.88 9.42 -2.03
N VAL A 53 18.43 8.24 -2.50
CA VAL A 53 17.00 7.96 -2.70
C VAL A 53 16.27 7.93 -1.37
N VAL A 54 16.82 7.24 -0.38
CA VAL A 54 16.27 7.18 0.99
C VAL A 54 16.15 8.57 1.59
N GLY A 55 17.22 9.37 1.55
CA GLY A 55 17.19 10.74 2.08
C GLY A 55 16.11 11.60 1.41
N THR A 56 15.97 11.50 0.08
CA THR A 56 14.91 12.22 -0.65
C THR A 56 13.51 11.77 -0.23
N LEU A 57 13.30 10.47 -0.01
CA LEU A 57 12.00 9.93 0.42
C LEU A 57 11.67 10.34 1.85
N GLU A 58 12.63 10.24 2.77
CA GLU A 58 12.47 10.63 4.17
C GLU A 58 12.18 12.13 4.33
N GLU A 59 12.84 12.98 3.54
CA GLU A 59 12.55 14.41 3.48
C GLU A 59 11.11 14.67 3.03
N ARG A 60 10.65 13.99 1.98
CA ARG A 60 9.27 14.10 1.48
C ARG A 60 8.25 13.62 2.52
N ILE A 61 8.51 12.48 3.17
CA ILE A 61 7.66 11.94 4.24
C ILE A 61 7.57 12.95 5.40
N THR A 62 8.70 13.50 5.81
CA THR A 62 8.77 14.51 6.87
C THR A 62 8.01 15.77 6.50
N GLN A 63 8.12 16.22 5.25
CA GLN A 63 7.38 17.37 4.74
C GLN A 63 5.87 17.12 4.80
N VAL A 64 5.39 15.99 4.28
CA VAL A 64 3.97 15.63 4.31
C VAL A 64 3.47 15.58 5.75
N ARG A 65 4.18 14.89 6.66
CA ARG A 65 3.80 14.81 8.07
C ARG A 65 3.67 16.20 8.72
N ARG A 66 4.60 17.11 8.42
CA ARG A 66 4.58 18.48 8.94
C ARG A 66 3.38 19.28 8.41
N GLU A 67 3.07 19.15 7.12
CA GLU A 67 1.95 19.86 6.47
C GLU A 67 0.59 19.29 6.87
N ALA A 68 0.54 17.98 7.08
CA ALA A 68 -0.64 17.22 7.48
C ALA A 68 -0.89 17.22 8.99
N THR A 69 -0.24 18.10 9.76
CA THR A 69 -0.52 18.30 11.19
C THR A 69 -1.41 19.54 11.38
N PRO A 70 -2.75 19.48 11.38
CA PRO A 70 -3.60 20.56 11.86
C PRO A 70 -3.94 20.39 13.35
N SER A 71 -3.75 21.48 14.12
CA SER A 71 -4.45 21.87 15.36
C SER A 71 -5.24 20.79 16.11
N ALA A 72 -4.64 20.18 17.14
CA ALA A 72 -5.28 19.60 18.35
C ALA A 72 -6.42 18.56 18.20
N GLN A 73 -6.86 18.21 17.00
CA GLN A 73 -7.92 17.23 16.73
C GLN A 73 -7.36 16.05 15.95
N ALA A 74 -7.88 14.86 16.25
CA ALA A 74 -7.64 13.68 15.42
C ALA A 74 -8.20 13.94 14.02
N GLY A 75 -7.43 13.59 12.98
CA GLY A 75 -7.88 13.71 11.59
C GLY A 75 -9.01 12.74 11.25
N PRO A 76 -9.53 12.77 10.01
CA PRO A 76 -10.63 11.91 9.60
C PRO A 76 -10.22 10.43 9.66
N ASP A 77 -11.19 9.57 9.91
CA ASP A 77 -11.03 8.13 9.73
C ASP A 77 -11.22 7.76 8.25
N VAL A 78 -10.24 7.07 7.69
CA VAL A 78 -10.13 6.81 6.26
C VAL A 78 -10.07 5.31 6.01
N ALA A 79 -10.97 4.82 5.16
CA ALA A 79 -10.86 3.48 4.59
C ALA A 79 -10.26 3.56 3.19
N VAL A 80 -9.12 2.89 2.97
CA VAL A 80 -8.51 2.76 1.64
C VAL A 80 -8.84 1.39 1.07
N LEU A 81 -9.35 1.36 -0.17
CA LEU A 81 -9.78 0.15 -0.86
C LEU A 81 -8.90 -0.12 -2.08
N ASP A 82 -8.18 -1.24 -2.09
CA ASP A 82 -7.39 -1.73 -3.22
C ASP A 82 -8.27 -2.36 -4.32
N TRP A 83 -9.51 -2.71 -3.97
CA TRP A 83 -10.47 -3.26 -4.92
C TRP A 83 -11.90 -3.07 -4.40
N MET A 84 -12.87 -2.96 -5.30
CA MET A 84 -14.27 -2.65 -4.98
C MET A 84 -15.20 -3.87 -5.01
N ASP A 85 -14.90 -4.90 -5.81
CA ASP A 85 -15.70 -6.13 -5.86
C ASP A 85 -14.88 -7.40 -6.16
N PRO A 86 -14.68 -8.30 -5.17
CA PRO A 86 -15.01 -8.11 -3.75
C PRO A 86 -14.22 -6.95 -3.14
N ILE A 87 -14.75 -6.31 -2.10
CA ILE A 87 -14.05 -5.21 -1.44
C ILE A 87 -12.77 -5.75 -0.79
N MET A 88 -11.65 -5.11 -1.13
CA MET A 88 -10.34 -5.39 -0.53
C MET A 88 -9.89 -4.14 0.20
N ALA A 89 -9.82 -4.22 1.53
CA ALA A 89 -9.26 -3.14 2.33
C ALA A 89 -7.73 -3.16 2.20
N ALA A 90 -7.14 -2.00 1.95
CA ALA A 90 -5.72 -1.87 1.70
C ALA A 90 -4.91 -2.13 2.97
N GLY A 91 -3.79 -2.83 2.81
CA GLY A 91 -2.87 -3.17 3.88
C GLY A 91 -1.43 -2.76 3.56
N HIS A 92 -0.47 -3.51 4.08
CA HIS A 92 0.96 -3.23 4.01
C HIS A 92 1.26 -1.82 4.51
N TRP A 93 1.96 -1.04 3.71
CA TRP A 93 2.42 0.32 4.02
C TRP A 93 1.35 1.39 3.76
N VAL A 94 0.15 1.02 3.28
CA VAL A 94 -0.93 2.00 3.01
C VAL A 94 -1.44 2.66 4.30
N PRO A 95 -1.73 1.93 5.41
CA PRO A 95 -2.04 2.54 6.70
C PRO A 95 -1.00 3.57 7.16
N ASP A 96 0.30 3.27 7.00
CA ASP A 96 1.38 4.21 7.36
C ASP A 96 1.27 5.53 6.60
N ILE A 97 0.96 5.48 5.30
CA ILE A 97 0.77 6.68 4.47
C ILE A 97 -0.42 7.49 4.98
N VAL A 98 -1.53 6.84 5.34
CA VAL A 98 -2.73 7.50 5.88
C VAL A 98 -2.39 8.22 7.19
N GLU A 99 -1.67 7.56 8.09
CA GLU A 99 -1.22 8.15 9.35
C GLU A 99 -0.24 9.32 9.14
N ILE A 100 0.69 9.18 8.20
CA ILE A 100 1.60 10.26 7.81
C ILE A 100 0.83 11.47 7.25
N ALA A 101 -0.28 11.23 6.56
CA ALA A 101 -1.20 12.25 6.06
C ALA A 101 -2.15 12.80 7.14
N GLY A 102 -1.93 12.47 8.42
CA GLY A 102 -2.67 13.04 9.55
C GLY A 102 -4.06 12.46 9.77
N ALA A 103 -4.40 11.35 9.11
CA ALA A 103 -5.67 10.64 9.23
C ALA A 103 -5.49 9.34 10.02
N THR A 104 -6.58 8.68 10.38
CA THR A 104 -6.54 7.31 10.92
C THR A 104 -7.00 6.31 9.86
N CYS A 105 -6.44 5.10 9.86
CA CYS A 105 -6.92 3.99 9.05
C CYS A 105 -7.33 2.87 9.99
N SER A 106 -8.61 2.80 10.37
CA SER A 106 -9.04 1.83 11.38
C SER A 106 -9.71 0.56 10.83
N ILE A 107 -9.86 0.47 9.49
CA ILE A 107 -10.44 -0.71 8.84
C ILE A 107 -9.45 -1.87 8.71
N ASN A 108 -8.15 -1.56 8.67
CA ASN A 108 -7.02 -2.51 8.70
C ASN A 108 -5.95 -1.92 9.61
N ASN A 109 -5.24 -2.77 10.35
CA ASN A 109 -4.08 -2.34 11.11
C ASN A 109 -2.86 -2.21 10.18
N ALA A 110 -1.90 -1.37 10.57
CA ALA A 110 -0.55 -1.38 10.00
C ALA A 110 0.05 -2.80 10.00
N ASP A 111 0.97 -3.06 9.07
CA ASP A 111 1.72 -4.32 8.92
C ASP A 111 0.90 -5.56 8.51
N GLN A 112 -0.39 -5.41 8.16
CA GLN A 112 -1.21 -6.51 7.66
C GLN A 112 -1.37 -6.43 6.15
N ALA A 113 -1.26 -7.55 5.43
CA ALA A 113 -1.55 -7.59 4.00
C ALA A 113 -2.99 -7.11 3.69
N SER A 114 -3.23 -6.65 2.45
CA SER A 114 -4.58 -6.26 2.02
C SER A 114 -5.54 -7.45 2.17
N THR A 115 -6.67 -7.23 2.86
CA THR A 115 -7.60 -8.30 3.23
C THR A 115 -8.98 -8.09 2.60
N PRO A 116 -9.71 -9.19 2.30
CA PRO A 116 -11.11 -9.08 1.93
C PRO A 116 -11.93 -8.46 3.07
N CYS A 117 -12.63 -7.38 2.77
CA CYS A 117 -13.53 -6.71 3.70
C CYS A 117 -14.98 -6.94 3.28
N ARG A 118 -15.82 -7.37 4.23
CA ARG A 118 -17.26 -7.48 3.96
C ARG A 118 -17.87 -6.10 3.92
N TRP A 119 -18.83 -5.88 3.02
CA TRP A 119 -19.59 -4.62 2.94
C TRP A 119 -20.16 -4.21 4.31
N GLN A 120 -20.76 -5.16 5.05
CA GLN A 120 -21.32 -4.88 6.36
C GLN A 120 -20.26 -4.50 7.41
N THR A 121 -19.00 -4.89 7.22
CA THR A 121 -17.90 -4.45 8.10
C THR A 121 -17.60 -2.99 7.83
N LEU A 122 -17.41 -2.61 6.56
CA LEU A 122 -17.18 -1.23 6.15
C LEU A 122 -18.32 -0.30 6.58
N GLN A 123 -19.58 -0.73 6.43
CA GLN A 123 -20.75 0.04 6.89
C GLN A 123 -20.81 0.24 8.41
N LYS A 124 -20.45 -0.80 9.19
CA LYS A 124 -20.42 -0.70 10.66
C LYS A 124 -19.26 0.16 11.14
N HIS A 125 -18.20 0.22 10.35
CA HIS A 125 -17.03 1.01 10.62
C HIS A 125 -17.30 2.50 10.41
N ASP A 126 -18.10 2.84 9.39
CA ASP A 126 -18.56 4.20 9.09
C ASP A 126 -17.42 5.23 8.99
N PRO A 127 -16.42 5.00 8.11
CA PRO A 127 -15.29 5.91 7.96
C PRO A 127 -15.75 7.26 7.41
N ASP A 128 -15.12 8.35 7.85
CA ASP A 128 -15.38 9.70 7.35
C ASP A 128 -15.10 9.83 5.84
N VAL A 129 -14.10 9.08 5.35
CA VAL A 129 -13.66 9.10 3.95
C VAL A 129 -13.37 7.68 3.45
N ILE A 130 -13.81 7.40 2.22
CA ILE A 130 -13.41 6.20 1.48
C ILE A 130 -12.53 6.62 0.31
N ILE A 131 -11.31 6.09 0.26
CA ILE A 131 -10.38 6.24 -0.87
C ILE A 131 -10.38 4.93 -1.66
N VAL A 132 -10.54 5.05 -2.97
CA VAL A 132 -10.50 3.91 -3.90
C VAL A 132 -9.21 4.00 -4.70
N ALA A 133 -8.30 3.04 -4.51
CA ALA A 133 -6.95 3.07 -5.06
C ALA A 133 -6.54 1.70 -5.67
N PRO A 134 -7.24 1.24 -6.73
CA PRO A 134 -6.99 -0.08 -7.28
C PRO A 134 -5.68 -0.14 -8.07
N CYS A 135 -4.82 -1.11 -7.75
CA CYS A 135 -3.51 -1.28 -8.40
C CYS A 135 -3.60 -1.65 -9.90
N GLY A 136 -4.78 -2.06 -10.38
CA GLY A 136 -4.98 -2.61 -11.72
C GLY A 136 -5.86 -1.79 -12.66
N PHE A 137 -6.38 -0.64 -12.24
CA PHE A 137 -7.24 0.20 -13.06
C PHE A 137 -6.65 1.59 -13.25
N GLU A 138 -6.88 2.15 -14.43
CA GLU A 138 -6.67 3.58 -14.68
C GLU A 138 -7.71 4.41 -13.90
N ILE A 139 -7.46 5.72 -13.79
CA ILE A 139 -8.37 6.64 -13.07
C ILE A 139 -9.78 6.60 -13.65
N ASP A 140 -9.94 6.70 -14.97
CA ASP A 140 -11.25 6.71 -15.64
C ASP A 140 -12.03 5.42 -15.35
N GLN A 141 -11.36 4.27 -15.42
CA GLN A 141 -11.96 2.98 -15.09
C GLN A 141 -12.34 2.87 -13.62
N THR A 142 -11.52 3.43 -12.73
CA THR A 142 -11.83 3.49 -11.29
C THR A 142 -13.10 4.32 -11.05
N VAL A 143 -13.25 5.46 -11.74
CA VAL A 143 -14.45 6.30 -11.68
C VAL A 143 -15.68 5.57 -12.21
N ASP A 144 -15.58 4.91 -13.37
CA ASP A 144 -16.70 4.15 -13.96
C ASP A 144 -17.17 2.98 -13.08
N ASN A 145 -16.26 2.43 -12.28
CA ASN A 145 -16.51 1.33 -11.36
C ASN A 145 -16.96 1.78 -9.97
N THR A 146 -17.05 3.08 -9.68
CA THR A 146 -17.56 3.60 -8.39
C THR A 146 -18.96 3.07 -8.04
N LYS A 147 -19.75 2.72 -9.06
CA LYS A 147 -21.05 2.06 -8.95
C LYS A 147 -21.00 0.72 -8.20
N ASP A 148 -19.85 0.06 -8.17
CA ASP A 148 -19.64 -1.19 -7.43
C ASP A 148 -19.70 -0.95 -5.92
N LEU A 149 -19.47 0.28 -5.47
CA LEU A 149 -19.69 0.73 -4.09
C LEU A 149 -21.03 1.46 -3.95
N SER A 150 -21.32 2.46 -4.77
CA SER A 150 -22.46 3.35 -4.57
C SER A 150 -23.85 2.72 -4.80
N ASN A 151 -23.92 1.58 -5.50
CA ASN A 151 -25.18 0.83 -5.63
C ASN A 151 -25.42 -0.16 -4.49
N ARG A 152 -24.45 -0.35 -3.58
CA ARG A 152 -24.64 -1.23 -2.42
C ARG A 152 -25.55 -0.51 -1.39
N PRO A 153 -26.50 -1.21 -0.76
CA PRO A 153 -27.45 -0.57 0.14
C PRO A 153 -26.81 -0.16 1.47
N GLY A 154 -27.22 1.01 1.96
CA GLY A 154 -26.80 1.64 3.22
C GLY A 154 -25.52 2.43 3.02
#